data_AF-A0A1Z8SNL0-F1
#
_entry.id   AF-A0A1Z8SNL0-F1
#
_cell.length_a   1.000
_cell.length_b   1.000
_cell.length_c   1.000
_cell.angle_alpha   90.00
_cell.angle_beta   90.00
_cell.angle_gamma   90.00
#
_symmetry.space_group_name_H-M   'P 1'
#
loop_
_entity.id
_entity.type
_entity.pdbx_description
1 polymer ?
#
loop_
_entity_poly.entity_id
_entity_poly.type
_entity_poly.pdbx_seq_one_letter_code
_entity_poly.pdbx_strand_id
1 'polypeptide(L)'
;MLSANSHAQTAFSECGTFDLDPLGTCLVFYPDDPSWGMISADLGNLPLPLPGTPGLLSGNILPCTGICFPTWCISGATFTINACNPPAQPEFIRGDCNNDMSFNLADVIYHLTSLFAAGPPAPCRSACDMDVNNADNIADSIMMLSILFQNGPPPPAPYPDCGPAAPGNLTLDCLNPICP
;
A
#
# COMPACT_ATOMS: atom_id res chain seq x y z
N MET A 1 21.16 23.20 -26.27
CA MET A 1 20.02 23.13 -27.20
C MET A 1 19.80 21.66 -27.52
N LEU A 2 18.87 20.99 -26.83
CA LEU A 2 18.45 19.63 -27.20
C LEU A 2 17.20 19.78 -28.06
N SER A 3 17.31 19.25 -29.27
CA SER A 3 16.29 19.29 -30.33
C SER A 3 15.03 18.55 -29.87
N ALA A 4 13.93 19.29 -29.74
CA ALA A 4 12.61 18.74 -29.47
C ALA A 4 12.12 17.97 -30.72
N ASN A 5 12.22 16.65 -30.69
CA ASN A 5 11.38 15.83 -31.57
C ASN A 5 9.96 15.85 -31.01
N SER A 6 9.04 16.41 -31.78
CA SER A 6 7.60 16.52 -31.49
C SER A 6 6.93 15.15 -31.50
N HIS A 7 7.21 14.32 -30.51
CA HIS A 7 6.36 13.19 -30.17
C HIS A 7 5.18 13.74 -29.36
N ALA A 8 3.97 13.46 -29.82
CA ALA A 8 2.73 13.99 -29.27
C ALA A 8 2.69 13.78 -27.76
N GLN A 9 2.78 14.88 -27.01
CA GLN A 9 2.57 14.90 -25.58
C GLN A 9 1.10 14.56 -25.33
N THR A 10 0.84 13.35 -24.83
CA THR A 10 -0.49 12.98 -24.35
C THR A 10 -0.65 13.52 -22.94
N ALA A 11 -1.68 14.35 -22.76
CA ALA A 11 -2.06 14.82 -21.43
C ALA A 11 -2.39 13.61 -20.55
N PHE A 12 -1.89 13.65 -19.32
CA PHE A 12 -2.09 12.64 -18.30
C PHE A 12 -2.65 13.29 -17.05
N SER A 13 -3.65 12.66 -16.47
CA SER A 13 -4.26 13.08 -15.22
C SER A 13 -4.88 11.85 -14.59
N GLU A 14 -4.19 11.27 -13.61
CA GLU A 14 -4.63 10.06 -12.92
C GLU A 14 -4.36 10.16 -11.43
N CYS A 15 -5.24 9.51 -10.68
CA CYS A 15 -5.08 9.32 -9.25
C CYS A 15 -4.10 8.20 -8.96
N GLY A 16 -3.46 8.26 -7.79
CA GLY A 16 -2.49 7.27 -7.38
C GLY A 16 -1.69 7.71 -6.17
N THR A 17 -0.65 6.94 -5.86
CA THR A 17 0.18 7.14 -4.68
C THR A 17 1.65 7.21 -5.05
N PHE A 18 2.40 8.14 -4.45
CA PHE A 18 3.86 8.10 -4.50
C PHE A 18 4.38 7.12 -3.46
N ASP A 19 5.23 6.18 -3.88
CA ASP A 19 5.92 5.26 -2.97
C ASP A 19 7.30 4.92 -3.50
N LEU A 20 8.12 4.27 -2.69
CA LEU A 20 9.39 3.73 -3.15
C LEU A 20 9.16 2.56 -4.11
N ASP A 21 10.05 2.40 -5.08
CA ASP A 21 10.09 1.20 -5.89
C ASP A 21 10.40 -0.03 -5.02
N PRO A 22 10.14 -1.27 -5.48
CA PRO A 22 10.39 -2.47 -4.69
C PRO A 22 11.85 -2.66 -4.25
N LEU A 23 12.78 -1.91 -4.84
CA LEU A 23 14.20 -1.89 -4.50
C LEU A 23 14.57 -0.76 -3.52
N GLY A 24 13.61 0.08 -3.10
CA GLY A 24 13.82 1.19 -2.16
C GLY A 24 14.72 2.31 -2.69
N THR A 25 14.96 2.35 -3.99
CA THR A 25 15.99 3.19 -4.62
C THR A 25 15.41 4.44 -5.28
N CYS A 26 14.13 4.39 -5.70
CA CYS A 26 13.47 5.49 -6.40
C CYS A 26 12.07 5.77 -5.84
N LEU A 27 11.71 7.05 -5.72
CA LEU A 27 10.31 7.45 -5.50
C LEU A 27 9.57 7.40 -6.86
N VAL A 28 8.54 6.58 -6.96
CA VAL A 28 7.73 6.37 -8.17
C VAL A 28 6.26 6.58 -7.85
N PHE A 29 5.47 6.92 -8.87
CA PHE A 29 4.03 7.05 -8.77
C PHE A 29 3.36 5.77 -9.26
N TYR A 30 2.44 5.25 -8.45
CA TYR A 30 1.59 4.10 -8.75
C TYR A 30 0.17 4.61 -9.03
N PRO A 31 -0.26 4.66 -10.30
CA PRO A 31 -1.61 5.04 -10.67
C PRO A 31 -2.65 4.03 -10.17
N ASP A 32 -3.84 4.51 -9.82
CA ASP A 32 -4.96 3.67 -9.42
C ASP A 32 -5.46 2.78 -10.58
N ASP A 33 -5.34 3.26 -11.83
CA ASP A 33 -5.53 2.43 -13.02
C ASP A 33 -4.24 1.65 -13.35
N PRO A 34 -4.22 0.31 -13.18
CA PRO A 34 -3.04 -0.51 -13.38
C PRO A 34 -2.58 -0.58 -14.85
N SER A 35 -3.39 -0.12 -15.81
CA SER A 35 -3.04 -0.11 -17.23
C SER A 35 -1.84 0.78 -17.56
N TRP A 36 -1.57 1.77 -16.71
CA TRP A 36 -0.47 2.72 -16.87
C TRP A 36 0.88 2.19 -16.40
N GLY A 37 0.90 1.21 -15.49
CA GLY A 37 2.11 0.74 -14.82
C GLY A 37 2.77 1.83 -13.95
N MET A 38 4.04 1.63 -13.58
CA MET A 38 4.77 2.59 -12.75
C MET A 38 5.19 3.82 -13.56
N ILE A 39 5.08 5.00 -12.93
CA ILE A 39 5.38 6.29 -13.56
C ILE A 39 6.46 7.03 -12.78
N SER A 40 7.44 7.60 -13.47
CA SER A 40 8.32 8.61 -12.89
C SER A 40 7.77 10.00 -13.19
N ALA A 41 7.79 10.90 -12.21
CA ALA A 41 7.33 12.27 -12.40
C ALA A 41 8.47 13.26 -12.14
N ASP A 42 8.71 14.16 -13.09
CA ASP A 42 9.51 15.35 -12.86
C ASP A 42 8.62 16.45 -12.27
N LEU A 43 8.63 16.54 -10.94
CA LEU A 43 7.92 17.55 -10.16
C LEU A 43 8.66 18.91 -10.14
N GLY A 44 9.82 19.02 -10.82
CA GLY A 44 10.63 20.23 -10.87
C GLY A 44 11.04 20.70 -9.47
N ASN A 45 10.57 21.89 -9.09
CA ASN A 45 10.86 22.52 -7.79
C ASN A 45 9.78 22.28 -6.74
N LEU A 46 8.74 21.48 -7.03
CA LEU A 46 7.70 21.17 -6.05
C LEU A 46 8.28 20.25 -4.96
N PRO A 47 7.82 20.39 -3.70
CA PRO A 47 8.25 19.48 -2.64
C PRO A 47 7.84 18.05 -2.99
N LEU A 48 8.77 17.11 -2.83
CA LEU A 48 8.47 15.69 -3.01
C LEU A 48 7.45 15.25 -1.94
N PRO A 49 6.34 14.62 -2.34
CA PRO A 49 5.42 14.04 -1.38
C PRO A 49 6.08 12.90 -0.59
N LEU A 50 5.61 12.67 0.62
CA LEU A 50 6.05 11.52 1.42
C LEU A 50 5.57 10.22 0.76
N PRO A 51 6.34 9.12 0.85
CA PRO A 51 5.86 7.79 0.47
C PRO A 51 4.51 7.48 1.14
N GLY A 52 3.58 6.89 0.39
CA GLY A 52 2.22 6.63 0.81
C GLY A 52 1.25 7.81 0.69
N THR A 53 1.66 8.97 0.18
CA THR A 53 0.75 10.12 0.00
C THR A 53 -0.11 9.94 -1.26
N PRO A 54 -1.46 9.82 -1.14
CA PRO A 54 -2.34 9.76 -2.29
C PRO A 54 -2.58 11.16 -2.88
N GLY A 55 -2.79 11.23 -4.19
CA GLY A 55 -3.16 12.48 -4.85
C GLY A 55 -3.28 12.36 -6.37
N LEU A 56 -3.65 13.47 -6.98
CA LEU A 56 -3.77 13.56 -8.44
C LEU A 56 -2.43 13.96 -9.04
N LEU A 57 -1.87 13.11 -9.89
CA LEU A 57 -0.72 13.45 -10.72
C LEU A 57 -1.21 13.92 -12.08
N SER A 58 -0.72 15.06 -12.57
CA SER A 58 -1.08 15.57 -13.89
C SER A 58 0.11 16.16 -14.62
N GLY A 59 0.13 16.03 -15.95
CA GLY A 59 1.18 16.58 -16.80
C GLY A 59 1.19 15.97 -18.19
N ASN A 60 2.36 15.93 -18.82
CA ASN A 60 2.52 15.38 -20.16
C ASN A 60 3.37 14.11 -20.16
N ILE A 61 2.83 13.02 -20.72
CA ILE A 61 3.57 11.77 -20.86
C ILE A 61 4.65 11.92 -21.91
N LEU A 62 5.82 11.40 -21.57
CA LEU A 62 6.96 11.24 -22.45
C LEU A 62 7.57 9.85 -22.25
N PRO A 63 8.05 9.19 -23.32
CA PRO A 63 8.85 7.99 -23.17
C PRO A 63 10.17 8.37 -22.48
N CYS A 64 10.59 7.56 -21.51
CA CYS A 64 11.87 7.77 -20.86
C CYS A 64 12.61 6.46 -20.63
N THR A 65 13.93 6.55 -20.65
CA THR A 65 14.87 5.46 -20.35
C THR A 65 15.65 5.87 -19.11
N GLY A 66 15.44 5.18 -17.98
CA GLY A 66 16.02 5.54 -16.68
C GLY A 66 16.56 4.33 -15.89
N ILE A 67 17.22 4.62 -14.76
CA ILE A 67 17.75 3.63 -13.80
C ILE A 67 16.62 3.07 -12.92
N CYS A 68 15.64 3.91 -12.59
CA CYS A 68 14.35 3.45 -12.11
C CYS A 68 13.67 2.75 -13.30
N PHE A 69 12.88 1.69 -13.07
CA PHE A 69 12.23 0.90 -14.14
C PHE A 69 10.82 1.40 -14.58
N PRO A 70 10.44 2.70 -14.67
CA PRO A 70 9.18 3.06 -15.31
C PRO A 70 9.33 3.16 -16.83
N THR A 71 8.29 2.72 -17.53
CA THR A 71 8.13 2.86 -18.97
C THR A 71 7.77 4.30 -19.39
N TRP A 72 7.27 5.12 -18.45
CA TRP A 72 6.71 6.44 -18.72
C TRP A 72 7.20 7.50 -17.73
N CYS A 73 7.44 8.71 -18.23
CA CYS A 73 7.74 9.89 -17.42
C CYS A 73 6.73 11.00 -17.65
N ILE A 74 6.40 11.73 -16.60
CA ILE A 74 5.58 12.94 -16.68
C ILE A 74 6.48 14.18 -16.58
N SER A 75 6.45 15.04 -17.59
CA SER A 75 7.11 16.35 -17.57
C SER A 75 6.15 17.46 -17.20
N GLY A 76 6.65 18.45 -16.46
CA GLY A 76 5.83 19.54 -15.91
C GLY A 76 4.78 19.00 -14.95
N ALA A 77 5.13 17.97 -14.19
CA ALA A 77 4.18 17.26 -13.35
C ALA A 77 3.72 18.16 -12.19
N THR A 78 2.41 18.21 -11.98
CA THR A 78 1.80 18.79 -10.78
C THR A 78 1.20 17.67 -9.96
N PHE A 79 1.38 17.73 -8.64
CA PHE A 79 0.78 16.80 -7.70
C PHE A 79 -0.15 17.54 -6.75
N THR A 80 -1.42 17.15 -6.71
CA THR A 80 -2.42 17.75 -5.82
C THR A 80 -2.86 16.74 -4.77
N ILE A 81 -2.48 17.00 -3.52
CA ILE A 81 -2.92 16.21 -2.35
C ILE A 81 -4.43 16.35 -2.16
N ASN A 82 -5.10 15.26 -1.75
CA ASN A 82 -6.55 15.21 -1.49
C ASN A 82 -7.44 15.59 -2.70
N ALA A 83 -6.89 15.64 -3.93
CA ALA A 83 -7.67 15.88 -5.14
C ALA A 83 -8.36 14.62 -5.68
N CYS A 84 -7.94 13.47 -5.17
CA CYS A 84 -8.52 12.18 -5.48
C CYS A 84 -9.37 11.71 -4.30
N ASN A 85 -10.51 11.11 -4.60
CA ASN A 85 -11.18 10.22 -3.67
C ASN A 85 -10.56 8.84 -3.93
N PRO A 86 -9.49 8.43 -3.21
CA PRO A 86 -8.86 7.15 -3.49
C PRO A 86 -9.94 6.05 -3.45
N PRO A 87 -9.82 4.99 -4.27
CA PRO A 87 -10.67 3.82 -4.06
C PRO A 87 -10.59 3.45 -2.57
N ALA A 88 -11.73 3.14 -1.97
CA ALA A 88 -11.80 2.79 -0.56
C ALA A 88 -10.71 1.74 -0.30
N GLN A 89 -9.72 2.10 0.52
CA GLN A 89 -8.65 1.17 0.83
C GLN A 89 -9.28 -0.02 1.53
N PRO A 90 -8.78 -1.24 1.29
CA PRO A 90 -9.29 -2.39 2.01
C PRO A 90 -9.19 -2.15 3.51
N GLU A 91 -10.33 -2.17 4.17
CA GLU A 91 -10.42 -2.01 5.62
C GLU A 91 -10.44 -3.38 6.29
N PHE A 92 -9.68 -3.49 7.38
CA PHE A 92 -9.58 -4.68 8.20
C PHE A 92 -9.36 -4.31 9.67
N ILE A 93 -9.40 -5.30 10.55
CA ILE A 93 -8.99 -5.18 11.95
C ILE A 93 -7.69 -5.95 12.13
N ARG A 94 -6.63 -5.28 12.58
CA ARG A 94 -5.35 -5.92 12.91
C ARG A 94 -5.56 -6.85 14.10
N GLY A 95 -5.19 -8.11 13.90
CA GLY A 95 -5.47 -9.21 14.81
C GLY A 95 -6.64 -10.10 14.35
N ASP A 96 -7.53 -9.65 13.46
CA ASP A 96 -8.65 -10.47 12.94
C ASP A 96 -8.17 -11.34 11.76
N CYS A 97 -7.40 -12.37 12.09
CA CYS A 97 -6.83 -13.30 11.11
C CYS A 97 -7.87 -14.18 10.43
N ASN A 98 -8.98 -14.43 11.11
CA ASN A 98 -10.02 -15.35 10.63
C ASN A 98 -11.17 -14.62 9.91
N ASN A 99 -11.19 -13.27 9.96
CA ASN A 99 -12.18 -12.40 9.34
C ASN A 99 -13.59 -12.62 9.92
N ASP A 100 -13.71 -12.65 11.25
CA ASP A 100 -15.00 -12.69 11.96
C ASP A 100 -15.39 -11.35 12.61
N MET A 101 -14.64 -10.28 12.31
CA MET A 101 -14.77 -8.92 12.85
C MET A 101 -14.47 -8.82 14.35
N SER A 102 -13.73 -9.77 14.92
CA SER A 102 -13.37 -9.77 16.34
C SER A 102 -11.95 -10.24 16.55
N PHE A 103 -11.15 -9.48 17.30
CA PHE A 103 -9.85 -9.95 17.74
C PHE A 103 -9.97 -10.80 19.02
N ASN A 104 -9.73 -12.11 18.91
CA ASN A 104 -9.79 -13.05 20.02
C ASN A 104 -8.83 -14.26 19.85
N LEU A 105 -8.98 -15.29 20.69
CA LEU A 105 -8.10 -16.48 20.66
C LEU A 105 -8.26 -17.30 19.35
N ALA A 106 -9.43 -17.27 18.72
CA ALA A 106 -9.68 -17.97 17.46
C ALA A 106 -8.75 -17.48 16.35
N ASP A 107 -8.42 -16.19 16.32
CA ASP A 107 -7.47 -15.62 15.35
C ASP A 107 -6.07 -16.17 15.50
N VAL A 108 -5.61 -16.31 16.75
CA VAL A 108 -4.30 -16.90 17.05
C VAL A 108 -4.25 -18.34 16.58
N ILE A 109 -5.33 -19.10 16.85
CA ILE A 109 -5.42 -20.50 16.42
C ILE A 109 -5.44 -20.57 14.90
N TYR A 110 -6.22 -19.72 14.24
CA TYR A 110 -6.29 -19.66 12.78
C TYR A 110 -4.91 -19.38 12.18
N HIS A 111 -4.20 -18.37 12.69
CA HIS A 111 -2.87 -17.99 12.21
C HIS A 111 -1.83 -19.11 12.42
N LEU A 112 -1.78 -19.72 13.60
CA LEU A 112 -0.87 -20.85 13.84
C LEU A 112 -1.21 -22.06 12.96
N THR A 113 -2.49 -22.28 12.67
CA THR A 113 -2.95 -23.37 11.79
C THR A 113 -2.53 -23.10 10.34
N SER A 114 -2.63 -21.86 9.85
CA SER A 114 -2.15 -21.49 8.52
C SER A 114 -0.64 -21.64 8.39
N LEU A 115 0.12 -21.28 9.43
CA LEU A 115 1.59 -21.37 9.42
C LEU A 115 2.13 -22.80 9.51
N PHE A 116 1.53 -23.66 10.34
CA PHE A 116 2.17 -24.92 10.75
C PHE A 116 1.34 -26.18 10.51
N ALA A 117 0.04 -26.06 10.22
CA ALA A 117 -0.87 -27.21 10.13
C ALA A 117 -1.55 -27.33 8.76
N ALA A 118 -0.99 -26.71 7.72
CA ALA A 118 -1.56 -26.67 6.37
C ALA A 118 -3.02 -26.19 6.35
N GLY A 119 -3.36 -25.28 7.26
CA GLY A 119 -4.64 -24.58 7.25
C GLY A 119 -4.76 -23.63 6.05
N PRO A 120 -5.98 -23.13 5.78
CA PRO A 120 -6.16 -22.09 4.78
C PRO A 120 -5.35 -20.83 5.15
N PRO A 121 -4.81 -20.09 4.16
CA PRO A 121 -4.19 -18.80 4.43
C PRO A 121 -5.19 -17.80 5.01
N ALA A 122 -4.69 -16.77 5.69
CA ALA A 122 -5.51 -15.67 6.16
C ALA A 122 -6.19 -14.95 4.98
N PRO A 123 -7.47 -14.55 5.09
CA PRO A 123 -8.14 -13.76 4.07
C PRO A 123 -7.46 -12.40 3.82
N CYS A 124 -6.83 -11.83 4.85
CA CYS A 124 -5.96 -10.66 4.76
C CYS A 124 -4.75 -10.88 5.63
N ARG A 125 -3.58 -10.99 5.00
CA ARG A 125 -2.31 -11.19 5.68
C ARG A 125 -1.87 -9.98 6.47
N SER A 126 -2.27 -8.77 6.04
CA SER A 126 -2.05 -7.55 6.83
C SER A 126 -2.79 -7.57 8.18
N ALA A 127 -3.88 -8.33 8.30
CA ALA A 127 -4.57 -8.51 9.59
C ALA A 127 -3.76 -9.41 10.54
N CYS A 128 -2.96 -10.34 10.01
CA CYS A 128 -2.12 -11.24 10.81
C CYS A 128 -0.69 -10.74 11.07
N ASP A 129 -0.20 -9.78 10.28
CA ASP A 129 1.07 -9.10 10.52
C ASP A 129 0.90 -8.06 11.64
N MET A 130 1.30 -8.41 12.87
CA MET A 130 1.05 -7.61 14.07
C MET A 130 2.10 -6.52 14.28
N ASP A 131 3.30 -6.69 13.74
CA ASP A 131 4.42 -5.74 13.85
C ASP A 131 4.67 -4.92 12.57
N VAL A 132 3.88 -5.15 11.51
CA VAL A 132 3.86 -4.36 10.26
C VAL A 132 5.18 -4.51 9.49
N ASN A 133 5.81 -5.68 9.58
CA ASN A 133 7.10 -5.96 8.95
C ASN A 133 6.99 -6.65 7.57
N ASN A 134 5.76 -6.82 7.07
CA ASN A 134 5.41 -7.53 5.84
C ASN A 134 5.69 -9.04 5.87
N ALA A 135 5.76 -9.64 7.06
CA ALA A 135 5.94 -11.07 7.26
C ALA A 135 5.07 -11.59 8.42
N ASP A 136 3.94 -12.20 8.08
CA ASP A 136 3.09 -12.97 8.99
C ASP A 136 3.80 -14.28 9.43
N ASN A 137 4.30 -14.29 10.65
CA ASN A 137 5.04 -15.41 11.19
C ASN A 137 4.67 -15.67 12.65
N ILE A 138 5.41 -16.56 13.31
CA ILE A 138 5.10 -16.94 14.69
C ILE A 138 5.23 -15.77 15.69
N ALA A 139 6.07 -14.78 15.40
CA ALA A 139 6.23 -13.59 16.23
C ALA A 139 4.90 -12.83 16.40
N ASP A 140 4.10 -12.76 15.34
CA ASP A 140 2.79 -12.11 15.37
C ASP A 140 1.80 -12.85 16.27
N SER A 141 1.77 -14.18 16.16
CA SER A 141 0.95 -15.02 17.07
C SER A 141 1.33 -14.83 18.54
N ILE A 142 2.63 -14.68 18.84
CA ILE A 142 3.12 -14.38 20.19
C ILE A 142 2.64 -13.00 20.64
N MET A 143 2.67 -12.00 19.74
CA MET A 143 2.18 -10.66 20.03
C MET A 143 0.67 -10.65 20.32
N MET A 144 -0.13 -11.37 19.53
CA MET A 144 -1.57 -11.53 19.76
C MET A 144 -1.84 -12.10 21.16
N LEU A 145 -1.15 -13.17 21.55
CA LEU A 145 -1.28 -13.76 22.88
C LEU A 145 -0.87 -12.80 24.01
N SER A 146 0.18 -12.00 23.79
CA SER A 146 0.61 -10.98 24.73
C SER A 146 -0.48 -9.91 24.94
N ILE A 147 -1.10 -9.44 23.86
CA ILE A 147 -2.20 -8.48 23.93
C ILE A 147 -3.40 -9.08 24.68
N LEU A 148 -3.81 -10.31 24.30
CA LEU A 148 -5.01 -10.96 24.85
C LEU A 148 -4.89 -11.34 26.34
N PHE A 149 -3.70 -11.77 26.79
CA PHE A 149 -3.54 -12.38 28.12
C PHE A 149 -2.56 -11.67 29.05
N GLN A 150 -1.74 -10.76 28.54
CA GLN A 150 -0.69 -10.10 29.32
C GLN A 150 -0.82 -8.57 29.31
N ASN A 151 -1.90 -8.02 28.74
CA ASN A 151 -2.05 -6.58 28.52
C ASN A 151 -0.84 -5.99 27.77
N GLY A 152 -0.37 -6.72 26.76
CA GLY A 152 0.67 -6.24 25.85
C GLY A 152 0.27 -4.92 25.16
N PRO A 153 1.26 -4.17 24.63
CA PRO A 153 0.96 -2.94 23.91
C PRO A 153 0.06 -3.23 22.70
N PRO A 154 -0.91 -2.36 22.38
CA PRO A 154 -1.73 -2.52 21.19
C PRO A 154 -0.84 -2.46 19.94
N PRO A 155 -1.20 -3.21 18.89
CA PRO A 155 -0.44 -3.17 17.64
C PRO A 155 -0.73 -1.85 16.89
N PRO A 156 0.04 -1.52 15.84
CA PRO A 156 -0.26 -0.37 15.01
C PRO A 156 -1.67 -0.45 14.39
N ALA A 157 -2.23 0.69 13.98
CA ALA A 157 -3.53 0.73 13.32
C ALA A 157 -3.56 -0.19 12.08
N PRO A 158 -4.74 -0.74 11.69
CA PRO A 158 -6.07 -0.52 12.27
C PRO A 158 -6.38 -1.47 13.44
N TYR A 159 -6.49 -0.94 14.68
CA TYR A 159 -6.86 -1.70 15.88
C TYR A 159 -7.45 -0.74 16.93
N PRO A 160 -8.49 -1.12 17.69
CA PRO A 160 -9.28 -2.37 17.61
C PRO A 160 -10.41 -2.32 16.57
N ASP A 161 -10.63 -1.15 16.00
CA ASP A 161 -11.70 -0.91 15.05
C ASP A 161 -11.22 -1.09 13.60
N CYS A 162 -12.18 -1.31 12.71
CA CYS A 162 -11.94 -1.33 11.27
C CYS A 162 -11.29 -0.03 10.81
N GLY A 163 -10.33 -0.17 9.89
CA GLY A 163 -9.73 0.96 9.22
C GLY A 163 -8.77 0.52 8.11
N PRO A 164 -8.25 1.49 7.35
CA PRO A 164 -7.32 1.21 6.27
C PRO A 164 -5.96 0.75 6.81
N ALA A 165 -5.19 0.08 5.96
CA ALA A 165 -3.77 -0.15 6.20
C ALA A 165 -3.02 1.18 6.44
N ALA A 166 -1.91 1.13 7.18
CA ALA A 166 -0.98 2.24 7.21
C ALA A 166 -0.42 2.51 5.79
N PRO A 167 -0.20 3.77 5.39
CA PRO A 167 0.35 4.09 4.08
C PRO A 167 1.67 3.33 3.82
N GLY A 168 1.77 2.65 2.67
CA GLY A 168 2.95 1.85 2.28
C GLY A 168 2.96 0.39 2.74
N ASN A 169 1.94 -0.09 3.47
CA ASN A 169 1.77 -1.51 3.82
C ASN A 169 0.45 -2.07 3.25
N LEU A 170 0.23 -1.89 1.94
CA LEU A 170 -0.89 -2.51 1.26
C LEU A 170 -0.48 -3.89 0.77
N THR A 171 -0.98 -4.92 1.46
CA THR A 171 -0.91 -6.28 0.94
C THR A 171 -2.11 -6.50 0.01
N LEU A 172 -1.85 -6.97 -1.21
CA LEU A 172 -2.84 -7.07 -2.30
C LEU A 172 -3.97 -8.09 -2.01
N ASP A 173 -3.87 -8.85 -0.92
CA ASP A 173 -4.83 -9.87 -0.54
C ASP A 173 -6.00 -9.33 0.29
N CYS A 174 -5.88 -8.14 0.88
CA CYS A 174 -6.96 -7.53 1.63
C CYS A 174 -8.05 -6.87 0.72
N LEU A 175 -7.94 -6.99 -0.61
CA LEU A 175 -8.75 -6.26 -1.63
C LEU A 175 -10.28 -6.46 -1.61
N ASN A 176 -10.83 -7.26 -0.72
CA ASN A 176 -12.28 -7.39 -0.53
C ASN A 176 -12.62 -6.87 0.87
N PRO A 177 -13.61 -5.97 1.05
CA PRO A 177 -13.94 -5.45 2.37
C PRO A 177 -14.15 -6.60 3.37
N ILE A 178 -13.20 -6.70 4.30
CA ILE A 178 -13.29 -7.52 5.53
C ILE A 178 -14.23 -6.81 6.51
N CYS A 179 -14.20 -5.48 6.44
CA CYS A 179 -15.09 -4.57 7.14
C CYS A 179 -16.24 -4.07 6.24
N PRO A 180 -17.41 -3.76 6.80
CA PRO A 180 -18.63 -3.36 6.07
C PRO A 180 -18.54 -2.01 5.33
#